data_AF-A0A975B2T4-F1
#
_entry.id   AF-A0A975B2T4-F1
#
_cell.length_a   1.000
_cell.length_b   1.000
_cell.length_c   1.000
_cell.angle_alpha   90.00
_cell.angle_beta   90.00
_cell.angle_gamma   90.00
#
_symmetry.space_group_name_H-M   'P 1'
#
loop_
_entity.id
_entity.type
_entity.pdbx_description
1 polymer ?
#
loop_
_entity_poly.entity_id
_entity_poly.type
_entity_poly.pdbx_seq_one_letter_code
_entity_poly.pdbx_strand_id
1 'polypeptide(L)'
;MRLLSKDATLGESLSKMKNVLADVGCQTNFSQSKHPLENCFSVNLSSQEAPRHIYSNGKGIINDASMASALGEYIERLQTNNFFIDFHLPQRKYYPDEVAFDFGGDYLNAELKDIYNPTGELTDEDLVDYNSDYSDKIVSLPFIKNSTQEKIYIPINILSNLYVSNGLATGNSALEAQVQALSEIFERYVKIEIIKNGYALPSFTQEVIESFPRVHKDVEALRALGYIVEVLDASLGGKFPVTAISFINPNASTLFVSFGAHPILEVSLERTMTELMQGRSLENLDSFETPTFDMSIVSDSFNLESHFVDSNGKLGFSFLSSKKSFELAPWAYNGGSTKDEHTYLLSILKDMNKETYLREYEYLGFYSCQMIVPSISEVYPIDDLIYNNKNNGKLIRDMVLNFKDYNPQDIMIEIEQLEDSLNMEKYIGVIFEQNFNLLEFKAQIYLELGEIDEALEIFEYSENRLGRLIVELARIEELELDFTEYEEALYHVFTKEKVLKALKILDGDETFINVTLHQDYNNMLNLYDKLEKKKCLMK
;
A
#
# COMPACT_ATOMS: atom_id res chain seq x y z
N MET A 1 -16.94 6.20 -26.08
CA MET A 1 -16.28 7.50 -25.77
C MET A 1 -14.79 7.23 -25.63
N ARG A 2 -13.93 8.06 -26.24
CA ARG A 2 -12.48 8.07 -25.99
C ARG A 2 -12.20 9.23 -25.05
N LEU A 3 -11.58 8.96 -23.90
CA LEU A 3 -11.19 10.00 -22.96
C LEU A 3 -9.90 10.68 -23.44
N LEU A 4 -9.67 11.91 -22.96
CA LEU A 4 -8.39 12.58 -23.12
C LEU A 4 -7.28 11.73 -22.48
N SER A 5 -6.07 11.77 -23.06
CA SER A 5 -4.89 10.96 -22.70
C SER A 5 -5.01 9.43 -22.79
N LYS A 6 -6.11 8.88 -23.33
CA LYS A 6 -6.26 7.43 -23.52
C LYS A 6 -6.12 7.03 -25.00
N ASP A 7 -5.45 5.92 -25.25
CA ASP A 7 -5.18 5.38 -26.60
C ASP A 7 -6.31 4.51 -27.15
N ALA A 8 -7.25 4.09 -26.31
CA ALA A 8 -8.43 3.32 -26.71
C ALA A 8 -9.73 3.97 -26.21
N THR A 9 -10.87 3.52 -26.76
CA THR A 9 -12.17 3.90 -26.23
C THR A 9 -12.46 3.15 -24.92
N LEU A 10 -13.26 3.77 -24.03
CA LEU A 10 -13.65 3.13 -22.76
C LEU A 10 -14.29 1.75 -22.95
N GLY A 11 -15.13 1.58 -23.97
CA GLY A 11 -15.78 0.30 -24.26
C GLY A 11 -14.78 -0.79 -24.64
N GLU A 12 -13.77 -0.44 -25.44
CA GLU A 12 -12.69 -1.37 -25.80
C GLU A 12 -11.84 -1.73 -24.59
N SER A 13 -11.43 -0.74 -23.77
CA SER A 13 -10.66 -0.98 -22.55
C SER A 13 -11.41 -1.88 -21.57
N LEU A 14 -12.66 -1.56 -21.27
CA LEU A 14 -13.51 -2.37 -20.38
C LEU A 14 -13.67 -3.80 -20.89
N SER A 15 -13.89 -3.99 -22.19
CA SER A 15 -14.01 -5.32 -22.77
C SER A 15 -12.71 -6.11 -22.67
N LYS A 16 -11.57 -5.50 -23.00
CA LYS A 16 -10.25 -6.15 -22.91
C LYS A 16 -9.93 -6.54 -21.48
N MET A 17 -10.05 -5.61 -20.53
CA MET A 17 -9.70 -5.83 -19.13
C MET A 17 -10.60 -6.90 -18.48
N LYS A 18 -11.91 -6.91 -18.76
CA LYS A 18 -12.82 -7.97 -18.29
C LYS A 18 -12.41 -9.34 -18.83
N ASN A 19 -12.02 -9.41 -20.11
CA ASN A 19 -11.56 -10.65 -20.72
C ASN A 19 -10.26 -11.15 -20.10
N VAL A 20 -9.33 -10.25 -19.77
CA VAL A 20 -8.06 -10.56 -19.08
C VAL A 20 -8.34 -11.26 -17.74
N LEU A 21 -9.19 -10.67 -16.89
CA LEU A 21 -9.51 -11.27 -15.59
C LEU A 21 -10.25 -12.61 -15.72
N ALA A 22 -11.18 -12.70 -16.68
CA ALA A 22 -11.91 -13.93 -16.96
C ALA A 22 -10.99 -15.07 -17.46
N ASP A 23 -10.00 -14.76 -18.29
CA ASP A 23 -9.04 -15.73 -18.86
C ASP A 23 -8.07 -16.31 -17.80
N VAL A 24 -7.73 -15.54 -16.77
CA VAL A 24 -7.01 -16.03 -15.60
C VAL A 24 -7.93 -16.83 -14.66
N GLY A 25 -9.24 -16.69 -14.81
CA GLY A 25 -10.22 -17.26 -13.89
C GLY A 25 -10.20 -16.56 -12.52
N CYS A 26 -9.96 -15.25 -12.54
CA CYS A 26 -10.11 -14.37 -11.38
C CYS A 26 -11.57 -13.88 -11.33
N GLN A 27 -12.24 -14.13 -10.21
CA GLN A 27 -13.62 -13.70 -10.02
C GLN A 27 -13.65 -12.43 -9.17
N THR A 28 -14.34 -11.40 -9.66
CA THR A 28 -14.36 -10.10 -9.00
C THR A 28 -15.77 -9.56 -8.81
N ASN A 29 -15.95 -8.78 -7.74
CA ASN A 29 -17.21 -8.14 -7.38
C ASN A 29 -17.01 -6.63 -7.30
N PHE A 30 -17.80 -5.88 -8.08
CA PHE A 30 -17.86 -4.43 -7.92
C PHE A 30 -18.75 -4.07 -6.74
N SER A 31 -18.29 -3.12 -5.93
CA SER A 31 -19.16 -2.42 -4.98
C SER A 31 -20.14 -1.50 -5.71
N GLN A 32 -21.10 -0.96 -4.95
CA GLN A 32 -21.94 0.12 -5.48
C GLN A 32 -21.09 1.35 -5.80
N SER A 33 -21.21 1.88 -7.01
CA SER A 33 -20.52 3.11 -7.39
C SER A 33 -20.95 4.27 -6.48
N LYS A 34 -19.95 5.00 -5.97
CA LYS A 34 -20.14 6.24 -5.24
C LYS A 34 -19.93 7.41 -6.18
N HIS A 35 -20.83 8.38 -6.08
CA HIS A 35 -20.76 9.60 -6.87
C HIS A 35 -21.21 10.82 -6.04
N PRO A 36 -20.34 11.34 -5.17
CA PRO A 36 -20.66 12.52 -4.35
C PRO A 36 -20.69 13.82 -5.18
N LEU A 37 -19.86 13.85 -6.24
CA LEU A 37 -19.73 14.81 -7.35
C LEU A 37 -20.90 14.89 -8.34
N GLU A 38 -20.78 15.72 -9.38
CA GLU A 38 -21.37 15.44 -10.71
C GLU A 38 -20.35 14.84 -11.67
N ASN A 39 -19.05 15.08 -11.44
CA ASN A 39 -17.98 14.50 -12.26
C ASN A 39 -16.94 13.74 -11.42
N CYS A 40 -17.26 13.32 -10.19
CA CYS A 40 -16.40 12.47 -9.37
C CYS A 40 -17.04 11.12 -9.05
N PHE A 41 -16.64 10.07 -9.76
CA PHE A 41 -17.10 8.70 -9.55
C PHE A 41 -15.99 7.85 -8.94
N SER A 42 -16.37 6.97 -8.01
CA SER A 42 -15.49 5.91 -7.52
C SER A 42 -16.19 4.57 -7.38
N VAL A 43 -15.42 3.49 -7.46
CA VAL A 43 -15.91 2.12 -7.27
C VAL A 43 -14.79 1.28 -6.67
N ASN A 44 -15.13 0.28 -5.86
CA ASN A 44 -14.18 -0.73 -5.37
C ASN A 44 -14.43 -2.04 -6.10
N LEU A 45 -13.35 -2.77 -6.42
CA LEU A 45 -13.39 -4.08 -7.06
C LEU A 45 -12.64 -5.07 -6.19
N SER A 46 -13.35 -6.00 -5.56
CA SER A 46 -12.74 -7.03 -4.71
C SER A 46 -12.70 -8.39 -5.39
N SER A 47 -11.66 -9.18 -5.07
CA SER A 47 -11.52 -10.59 -5.41
C SER A 47 -12.57 -11.44 -4.69
N GLN A 48 -12.98 -12.57 -5.27
CA GLN A 48 -13.70 -13.62 -4.53
C GLN A 48 -12.74 -14.58 -3.81
N GLU A 49 -11.49 -14.68 -4.27
CA GLU A 49 -10.47 -15.54 -3.69
C GLU A 49 -10.04 -15.06 -2.29
N ALA A 50 -9.79 -13.76 -2.14
CA ALA A 50 -9.44 -13.13 -0.85
C ALA A 50 -10.00 -11.70 -0.76
N PRO A 51 -11.32 -11.52 -0.55
CA PRO A 51 -12.01 -10.23 -0.71
C PRO A 51 -11.53 -9.12 0.23
N ARG A 52 -10.95 -9.46 1.38
CA ARG A 52 -10.42 -8.49 2.36
C ARG A 52 -8.99 -8.04 2.05
N HIS A 53 -8.28 -8.74 1.16
CA HIS A 53 -6.85 -8.57 0.92
C HIS A 53 -6.51 -8.22 -0.53
N ILE A 54 -7.33 -8.68 -1.48
CA ILE A 54 -7.13 -8.43 -2.91
C ILE A 54 -8.29 -7.59 -3.42
N TYR A 55 -8.06 -6.30 -3.56
CA TYR A 55 -9.02 -5.35 -4.10
C TYR A 55 -8.31 -4.17 -4.78
N SER A 56 -9.00 -3.50 -5.69
CA SER A 56 -8.56 -2.25 -6.29
C SER A 56 -9.64 -1.19 -6.17
N ASN A 57 -9.24 0.07 -6.30
CA ASN A 57 -10.17 1.19 -6.34
C ASN A 57 -10.09 1.87 -7.70
N GLY A 58 -11.26 2.23 -8.23
CA GLY A 58 -11.37 2.96 -9.47
C GLY A 58 -11.88 4.37 -9.21
N LYS A 59 -11.31 5.34 -9.92
CA LYS A 59 -11.75 6.73 -9.92
C LYS A 59 -11.92 7.24 -11.35
N GLY A 60 -12.85 8.16 -11.57
CA GLY A 60 -13.05 8.73 -12.90
C GLY A 60 -14.16 9.75 -12.98
N ILE A 61 -14.21 10.43 -14.12
CA ILE A 61 -15.17 11.51 -14.38
C ILE A 61 -16.58 11.05 -14.76
N ILE A 62 -16.72 9.76 -15.07
CA ILE A 62 -17.97 9.07 -15.34
C ILE A 62 -17.88 7.64 -14.80
N ASN A 63 -19.01 6.98 -14.58
CA ASN A 63 -19.05 5.62 -14.03
C ASN A 63 -18.20 4.59 -14.82
N ASP A 64 -18.30 4.59 -16.16
CA ASP A 64 -17.51 3.65 -16.98
C ASP A 64 -15.99 3.91 -16.87
N ALA A 65 -15.59 5.15 -16.62
CA ALA A 65 -14.19 5.52 -16.41
C ALA A 65 -13.69 5.04 -15.05
N SER A 66 -14.49 5.14 -13.99
CA SER A 66 -14.11 4.59 -12.68
C SER A 66 -14.05 3.06 -12.72
N MET A 67 -14.95 2.39 -13.43
CA MET A 67 -14.86 0.93 -13.64
C MET A 67 -13.60 0.53 -14.42
N ALA A 68 -13.25 1.26 -15.49
CA ALA A 68 -12.04 1.01 -16.25
C ALA A 68 -10.77 1.24 -15.40
N SER A 69 -10.78 2.27 -14.55
CA SER A 69 -9.71 2.53 -13.58
C SER A 69 -9.56 1.38 -12.58
N ALA A 70 -10.66 0.89 -11.99
CA ALA A 70 -10.60 -0.23 -11.03
C ALA A 70 -10.04 -1.50 -11.68
N LEU A 71 -10.51 -1.83 -12.89
CA LEU A 71 -10.02 -2.99 -13.64
C LEU A 71 -8.55 -2.84 -14.05
N GLY A 72 -8.16 -1.65 -14.50
CA GLY A 72 -6.78 -1.34 -14.86
C GLY A 72 -5.83 -1.49 -13.67
N GLU A 73 -6.18 -0.91 -12.53
CA GLU A 73 -5.42 -1.06 -11.27
C GLU A 73 -5.39 -2.53 -10.83
N TYR A 74 -6.50 -3.26 -10.93
CA TYR A 74 -6.50 -4.69 -10.59
C TYR A 74 -5.53 -5.51 -11.45
N ILE A 75 -5.53 -5.25 -12.77
CA ILE A 75 -4.60 -5.90 -13.71
C ILE A 75 -3.15 -5.47 -13.43
N GLU A 76 -2.92 -4.20 -13.13
CA GLU A 76 -1.60 -3.69 -12.72
C GLU A 76 -1.07 -4.50 -11.53
N ARG A 77 -1.85 -4.58 -10.45
CA ARG A 77 -1.43 -5.25 -9.21
C ARG A 77 -1.31 -6.77 -9.36
N LEU A 78 -2.09 -7.39 -10.26
CA LEU A 78 -1.88 -8.79 -10.65
C LEU A 78 -0.59 -8.97 -11.46
N GLN A 79 -0.39 -8.19 -12.53
CA GLN A 79 0.76 -8.34 -13.44
C GLN A 79 2.08 -8.06 -12.72
N THR A 80 2.08 -7.15 -11.75
CA THR A 80 3.26 -6.74 -11.00
C THR A 80 3.47 -7.56 -9.73
N ASN A 81 2.59 -8.52 -9.44
CA ASN A 81 2.48 -9.25 -8.18
C ASN A 81 2.31 -8.35 -6.93
N ASN A 82 1.96 -7.07 -7.09
CA ASN A 82 1.82 -6.14 -5.96
C ASN A 82 0.73 -6.57 -4.97
N PHE A 83 -0.26 -7.38 -5.35
CA PHE A 83 -1.19 -7.97 -4.37
C PHE A 83 -0.53 -8.97 -3.41
N PHE A 84 0.64 -9.48 -3.76
CA PHE A 84 1.30 -10.58 -3.07
C PHE A 84 2.55 -10.15 -2.28
N ILE A 85 2.93 -8.86 -2.33
CA ILE A 85 4.17 -8.35 -1.72
C ILE A 85 4.19 -8.52 -0.20
N ASP A 86 3.03 -8.52 0.46
CA ASP A 86 2.89 -8.66 1.91
C ASP A 86 2.55 -10.10 2.34
N PHE A 87 2.75 -11.10 1.47
CA PHE A 87 2.49 -12.50 1.78
C PHE A 87 3.71 -13.39 1.60
N HIS A 88 3.86 -14.37 2.48
CA HIS A 88 4.72 -15.52 2.25
C HIS A 88 4.17 -16.35 1.09
N LEU A 89 5.03 -16.72 0.14
CA LEU A 89 4.72 -17.46 -1.07
C LEU A 89 5.61 -18.72 -1.11
N PRO A 90 5.32 -19.72 -0.27
CA PRO A 90 6.16 -20.90 -0.13
C PRO A 90 6.28 -21.64 -1.47
N GLN A 91 7.51 -22.05 -1.79
CA GLN A 91 7.87 -22.85 -2.97
C GLN A 91 7.46 -22.23 -4.32
N ARG A 92 7.27 -20.91 -4.37
CA ARG A 92 6.84 -20.18 -5.57
C ARG A 92 7.91 -19.20 -6.01
N LYS A 93 8.07 -19.07 -7.32
CA LYS A 93 8.86 -18.01 -7.93
C LYS A 93 8.02 -16.76 -8.08
N TYR A 94 8.64 -15.59 -7.92
CA TYR A 94 8.04 -14.29 -8.22
C TYR A 94 7.76 -14.17 -9.73
N TYR A 95 8.80 -14.39 -10.54
CA TYR A 95 8.70 -14.46 -12.00
C TYR A 95 9.65 -15.51 -12.59
N PRO A 96 9.35 -16.08 -13.77
CA PRO A 96 10.24 -17.06 -14.41
C PRO A 96 11.63 -16.52 -14.78
N ASP A 97 11.78 -15.20 -14.92
CA ASP A 97 13.03 -14.49 -15.26
C ASP A 97 13.72 -13.86 -14.04
N GLU A 98 13.25 -14.13 -12.82
CA GLU A 98 13.95 -13.74 -11.61
C GLU A 98 15.29 -14.49 -11.46
N VAL A 99 16.21 -13.89 -10.72
CA VAL A 99 17.49 -14.51 -10.36
C VAL A 99 17.66 -14.46 -8.85
N ALA A 100 17.90 -15.63 -8.24
CA ALA A 100 18.29 -15.75 -6.84
C ALA A 100 19.82 -15.78 -6.76
N PHE A 101 20.42 -14.64 -6.42
CA PHE A 101 21.87 -14.50 -6.30
C PHE A 101 22.36 -15.02 -4.95
N ASP A 102 23.56 -15.61 -4.93
CA ASP A 102 24.33 -15.75 -3.69
C ASP A 102 24.67 -14.37 -3.11
N PHE A 103 24.96 -14.33 -1.82
CA PHE A 103 25.51 -13.13 -1.19
C PHE A 103 26.81 -12.70 -1.91
N GLY A 104 26.96 -11.40 -2.13
CA GLY A 104 28.01 -10.77 -2.94
C GLY A 104 27.81 -10.91 -4.46
N GLY A 105 26.66 -11.40 -4.93
CA GLY A 105 26.36 -11.56 -6.35
C GLY A 105 26.17 -10.26 -7.13
N ASP A 106 25.90 -10.41 -8.44
CA ASP A 106 25.76 -9.30 -9.40
C ASP A 106 24.34 -8.66 -9.39
N TYR A 107 23.72 -8.56 -8.21
CA TYR A 107 22.53 -7.73 -8.02
C TYR A 107 22.96 -6.28 -7.76
N LEU A 108 22.21 -5.32 -8.30
CA LEU A 108 22.51 -3.89 -8.38
C LEU A 108 23.81 -3.57 -9.14
N ASN A 109 23.83 -2.46 -9.89
CA ASN A 109 25.09 -1.90 -10.39
C ASN A 109 25.73 -1.00 -9.33
N ALA A 110 26.98 -0.56 -9.57
CA ALA A 110 27.72 0.28 -8.63
C ALA A 110 26.95 1.57 -8.27
N GLU A 111 26.31 2.22 -9.24
CA GLU A 111 25.51 3.43 -9.04
C GLU A 111 24.34 3.20 -8.06
N LEU A 112 23.57 2.12 -8.24
CA LEU A 112 22.47 1.79 -7.33
C LEU A 112 22.96 1.35 -5.96
N LYS A 113 24.12 0.68 -5.87
CA LYS A 113 24.74 0.34 -4.57
C LYS A 113 25.10 1.60 -3.79
N ASP A 114 25.67 2.61 -4.45
CA ASP A 114 25.98 3.90 -3.81
C ASP A 114 24.72 4.64 -3.35
N ILE A 115 23.60 4.50 -4.09
CA ILE A 115 22.32 5.12 -3.73
C ILE A 115 21.69 4.43 -2.51
N TYR A 116 21.57 3.10 -2.52
CA TYR A 116 20.86 2.36 -1.47
C TYR A 116 21.71 2.00 -0.26
N ASN A 117 23.04 2.07 -0.38
CA ASN A 117 23.96 1.84 0.74
C ASN A 117 24.90 3.04 0.96
N PRO A 118 24.37 4.25 1.22
CA PRO A 118 25.19 5.45 1.31
C PRO A 118 26.12 5.45 2.54
N THR A 119 25.74 4.73 3.61
CA THR A 119 26.51 4.63 4.86
C THR A 119 27.46 3.44 4.89
N GLY A 120 27.25 2.45 4.01
CA GLY A 120 27.95 1.16 4.04
C GLY A 120 27.42 0.19 5.09
N GLU A 121 26.28 0.50 5.75
CA GLU A 121 25.68 -0.34 6.79
C GLU A 121 24.79 -1.46 6.23
N LEU A 122 24.23 -1.29 5.02
CA LEU A 122 23.34 -2.29 4.41
C LEU A 122 24.13 -3.55 4.08
N THR A 123 23.62 -4.68 4.55
CA THR A 123 24.17 -6.03 4.34
C THR A 123 23.32 -6.83 3.35
N ASP A 124 23.79 -8.03 3.00
CA ASP A 124 23.05 -8.91 2.09
C ASP A 124 21.83 -9.52 2.80
N GLU A 125 21.94 -9.79 4.09
CA GLU A 125 20.85 -10.27 4.93
C GLU A 125 19.64 -9.31 4.91
N ASP A 126 19.91 -8.00 4.90
CA ASP A 126 18.88 -6.96 4.76
C ASP A 126 18.17 -7.00 3.41
N LEU A 127 18.81 -7.55 2.37
CA LEU A 127 18.27 -7.64 1.01
C LEU A 127 17.54 -8.95 0.71
N VAL A 128 17.48 -9.87 1.67
CA VAL A 128 16.67 -11.10 1.55
C VAL A 128 15.20 -10.73 1.43
N ASP A 129 14.51 -11.32 0.47
CA ASP A 129 13.11 -11.00 0.21
C ASP A 129 12.17 -11.59 1.27
N TYR A 130 11.03 -10.92 1.46
CA TYR A 130 10.01 -11.31 2.43
C TYR A 130 9.22 -12.57 2.01
N ASN A 131 9.03 -12.76 0.71
CA ASN A 131 8.02 -13.64 0.14
C ASN A 131 8.49 -15.09 -0.03
N SER A 132 9.75 -15.31 -0.42
CA SER A 132 10.29 -16.63 -0.73
C SER A 132 10.65 -17.44 0.52
N ASP A 133 11.14 -18.67 0.32
CA ASP A 133 11.72 -19.52 1.37
C ASP A 133 13.24 -19.34 1.53
N TYR A 134 13.88 -18.48 0.72
CA TYR A 134 15.34 -18.28 0.79
C TYR A 134 15.73 -17.45 2.01
N SER A 135 16.72 -17.90 2.78
CA SER A 135 17.37 -17.12 3.85
C SER A 135 18.79 -16.70 3.49
N ASP A 136 19.33 -17.21 2.38
CA ASP A 136 20.73 -17.11 1.97
C ASP A 136 20.89 -16.62 0.51
N LYS A 137 19.81 -16.10 -0.09
CA LYS A 137 19.78 -15.61 -1.48
C LYS A 137 19.11 -14.26 -1.59
N ILE A 138 19.55 -13.48 -2.57
CA ILE A 138 18.95 -12.21 -2.97
C ILE A 138 18.13 -12.41 -4.23
N VAL A 139 16.81 -12.54 -4.08
CA VAL A 139 15.89 -12.67 -5.22
C VAL A 139 15.72 -11.31 -5.89
N SER A 140 16.12 -11.21 -7.15
CA SER A 140 16.16 -9.96 -7.91
C SER A 140 15.45 -10.06 -9.25
N LEU A 141 14.82 -8.96 -9.67
CA LEU A 141 14.11 -8.86 -10.95
C LEU A 141 14.90 -8.02 -11.96
N PRO A 142 14.89 -8.38 -13.25
CA PRO A 142 15.57 -7.60 -14.27
C PRO A 142 14.76 -6.37 -14.68
N PHE A 143 15.44 -5.23 -14.71
CA PHE A 143 15.01 -3.94 -15.24
C PHE A 143 15.94 -3.51 -16.37
N ILE A 144 15.44 -2.69 -17.29
CA ILE A 144 16.22 -2.06 -18.35
C ILE A 144 16.56 -0.62 -17.94
N LYS A 145 17.84 -0.31 -17.84
CA LYS A 145 18.34 1.05 -17.64
C LYS A 145 18.10 1.88 -18.91
N ASN A 146 17.42 3.02 -18.80
CA ASN A 146 16.97 3.76 -19.97
C ASN A 146 18.11 4.36 -20.80
N SER A 147 19.17 4.89 -20.17
CA SER A 147 20.28 5.49 -20.92
C SER A 147 21.12 4.48 -21.71
N THR A 148 21.41 3.32 -21.13
CA THR A 148 22.32 2.32 -21.71
C THR A 148 21.61 1.13 -22.35
N GLN A 149 20.31 0.95 -22.07
CA GLN A 149 19.52 -0.23 -22.42
C GLN A 149 20.06 -1.54 -21.80
N GLU A 150 20.91 -1.42 -20.77
CA GLU A 150 21.46 -2.57 -20.06
C GLU A 150 20.45 -3.16 -19.09
N LYS A 151 20.50 -4.49 -18.96
CA LYS A 151 19.72 -5.22 -17.97
C LYS A 151 20.40 -5.15 -16.61
N ILE A 152 19.69 -4.65 -15.61
CA ILE A 152 20.13 -4.53 -14.22
C ILE A 152 19.17 -5.31 -13.33
N TYR A 153 19.70 -6.10 -12.40
CA TYR A 153 18.89 -6.84 -11.44
C TYR A 153 18.71 -6.04 -10.15
N ILE A 154 17.46 -5.88 -9.72
CA ILE A 154 17.10 -5.13 -8.51
C ILE A 154 16.43 -6.08 -7.52
N PRO A 155 16.91 -6.19 -6.28
CA PRO A 155 16.32 -7.04 -5.24
C PRO A 155 14.84 -6.75 -5.02
N ILE A 156 14.03 -7.80 -4.90
CA ILE A 156 12.60 -7.67 -4.58
C ILE A 156 12.42 -6.96 -3.25
N ASN A 157 13.30 -7.20 -2.27
CA ASN A 157 13.28 -6.53 -0.97
C ASN A 157 13.27 -4.99 -1.13
N ILE A 158 14.16 -4.44 -1.98
CA ILE A 158 14.20 -3.00 -2.27
C ILE A 158 12.90 -2.53 -2.91
N LEU A 159 12.36 -3.29 -3.86
CA LEU A 159 11.10 -2.95 -4.54
C LEU A 159 9.92 -2.92 -3.55
N SER A 160 9.81 -3.92 -2.68
CA SER A 160 8.68 -4.07 -1.75
C SER A 160 8.76 -3.17 -0.51
N ASN A 161 9.97 -2.77 -0.09
CA ASN A 161 10.16 -1.86 1.03
C ASN A 161 10.13 -0.39 0.58
N LEU A 162 10.87 -0.03 -0.46
CA LEU A 162 11.03 1.39 -0.81
C LEU A 162 10.01 1.90 -1.81
N TYR A 163 9.68 1.11 -2.83
CA TYR A 163 8.87 1.59 -3.96
C TYR A 163 7.40 1.21 -3.84
N VAL A 164 7.09 0.06 -3.24
CA VAL A 164 5.74 -0.49 -3.11
C VAL A 164 4.98 -0.41 -4.44
N SER A 165 3.87 0.32 -4.49
CA SER A 165 3.08 0.52 -5.71
C SER A 165 3.49 1.72 -6.57
N ASN A 166 4.54 2.46 -6.20
CA ASN A 166 4.95 3.66 -6.92
C ASN A 166 5.63 3.37 -8.25
N GLY A 167 5.17 4.06 -9.29
CA GLY A 167 5.64 3.86 -10.65
C GLY A 167 5.12 2.58 -11.31
N LEU A 168 4.16 1.90 -10.69
CA LEU A 168 3.38 0.86 -11.36
C LEU A 168 2.32 1.51 -12.25
N ALA A 169 2.10 0.95 -13.43
CA ALA A 169 1.04 1.42 -14.30
C ALA A 169 0.54 0.33 -15.24
N THR A 170 -0.70 0.47 -15.67
CA THR A 170 -1.33 -0.34 -16.71
C THR A 170 -2.00 0.56 -17.75
N GLY A 171 -1.94 0.16 -19.02
CA GLY A 171 -2.44 0.98 -20.10
C GLY A 171 -2.79 0.20 -21.35
N ASN A 172 -3.60 0.80 -22.22
CA ASN A 172 -3.98 0.19 -23.51
C ASN A 172 -2.79 0.08 -24.48
N SER A 173 -1.72 0.84 -24.23
CA SER A 173 -0.44 0.82 -24.94
C SER A 173 0.72 0.95 -23.93
N ALA A 174 1.92 0.59 -24.36
CA ALA A 174 3.13 0.74 -23.54
C ALA A 174 3.37 2.19 -23.11
N LEU A 175 3.27 3.13 -24.06
CA LEU A 175 3.48 4.55 -23.78
C LEU A 175 2.38 5.12 -22.88
N GLU A 176 1.13 4.70 -23.02
CA GLU A 176 0.04 5.14 -22.13
C GLU A 176 0.36 4.76 -20.68
N ALA A 177 0.80 3.52 -20.44
CA ALA A 177 1.17 3.07 -19.10
C ALA A 177 2.41 3.80 -18.57
N GLN A 178 3.48 3.92 -19.37
CA GLN A 178 4.71 4.62 -18.96
C GLN A 178 4.46 6.10 -18.62
N VAL A 179 3.58 6.78 -19.37
CA VAL A 179 3.15 8.16 -19.04
C VAL A 179 2.42 8.21 -17.70
N GLN A 180 1.54 7.24 -17.41
CA GLN A 180 0.87 7.18 -16.10
C GLN A 180 1.87 6.91 -14.98
N ALA A 181 2.80 5.96 -15.15
CA ALA A 181 3.84 5.64 -14.16
C ALA A 181 4.72 6.86 -13.83
N LEU A 182 5.25 7.54 -14.86
CA LEU A 182 6.06 8.75 -14.67
C LEU A 182 5.25 9.89 -14.05
N SER A 183 3.98 10.06 -14.45
CA SER A 183 3.11 11.07 -13.85
C SER A 183 2.91 10.80 -12.36
N GLU A 184 2.63 9.56 -11.97
CA GLU A 184 2.47 9.16 -10.57
C GLU A 184 3.76 9.38 -9.75
N ILE A 185 4.92 9.05 -10.32
CA ILE A 185 6.21 9.33 -9.69
C ILE A 185 6.38 10.82 -9.40
N PHE A 186 6.09 11.69 -10.37
CA PHE A 186 6.16 13.14 -10.15
C PHE A 186 5.10 13.65 -9.18
N GLU A 187 3.88 13.10 -9.22
CA GLU A 187 2.80 13.43 -8.27
C GLU A 187 3.29 13.26 -6.83
N ARG A 188 3.87 12.09 -6.52
CA ARG A 188 4.34 11.75 -5.18
C ARG A 188 5.59 12.50 -4.77
N TYR A 189 6.57 12.62 -5.68
CA TYR A 189 7.78 13.41 -5.42
C TYR A 189 7.43 14.86 -5.06
N VAL A 190 6.58 15.51 -5.86
CA VAL A 190 6.15 16.89 -5.64
C VAL A 190 5.29 17.03 -4.40
N LYS A 191 4.37 16.08 -4.14
CA LYS A 191 3.57 16.03 -2.91
C LYS A 191 4.47 16.05 -1.67
N ILE A 192 5.45 15.14 -1.61
CA ILE A 192 6.38 15.05 -0.47
C ILE A 192 7.20 16.34 -0.32
N GLU A 193 7.75 16.87 -1.43
CA GLU A 193 8.51 18.12 -1.40
C GLU A 193 7.69 19.31 -0.85
N ILE A 194 6.42 19.42 -1.26
CA ILE A 194 5.53 20.49 -0.80
C ILE A 194 5.21 20.36 0.68
N ILE A 195 4.89 19.15 1.14
CA ILE A 195 4.50 18.88 2.53
C ILE A 195 5.71 19.08 3.45
N LYS A 196 6.83 18.39 3.15
CA LYS A 196 8.05 18.41 3.95
C LYS A 196 8.61 19.81 4.14
N ASN A 197 8.58 20.62 3.09
CA ASN A 197 9.11 21.99 3.15
C ASN A 197 8.05 23.05 3.49
N GLY A 198 6.78 22.66 3.65
CA GLY A 198 5.69 23.58 3.97
C GLY A 198 5.47 24.66 2.90
N TYR A 199 5.57 24.31 1.62
CA TYR A 199 5.47 25.26 0.52
C TYR A 199 4.06 25.80 0.35
N ALA A 200 3.93 27.13 0.24
CA ALA A 200 2.67 27.79 -0.07
C ALA A 200 2.51 27.96 -1.58
N LEU A 201 1.50 27.31 -2.15
CA LEU A 201 1.32 27.25 -3.60
C LEU A 201 0.49 28.42 -4.14
N PRO A 202 0.79 28.91 -5.36
CA PRO A 202 -0.07 29.87 -6.05
C PRO A 202 -1.36 29.20 -6.54
N SER A 203 -2.46 29.94 -6.50
CA SER A 203 -3.76 29.47 -6.99
C SER A 203 -3.90 29.73 -8.49
N PHE A 204 -4.55 28.81 -9.20
CA PHE A 204 -5.02 29.09 -10.56
C PHE A 204 -6.05 30.22 -10.54
N THR A 205 -6.05 31.06 -11.59
CA THR A 205 -7.05 32.11 -11.71
C THR A 205 -8.44 31.51 -11.96
N GLN A 206 -9.48 32.25 -11.56
CA GLN A 206 -10.86 31.84 -11.79
C GLN A 206 -11.14 31.58 -13.29
N GLU A 207 -10.58 32.41 -14.18
CA GLU A 207 -10.68 32.25 -15.64
C GLU A 207 -10.12 30.91 -16.12
N VAL A 208 -9.00 30.45 -15.55
CA VAL A 208 -8.43 29.14 -15.87
C VAL A 208 -9.33 28.02 -15.38
N ILE A 209 -9.86 28.12 -14.16
CA ILE A 209 -10.76 27.10 -13.60
C ILE A 209 -12.04 26.99 -14.44
N GLU A 210 -12.65 28.12 -14.81
CA GLU A 210 -13.86 28.18 -15.64
C GLU A 210 -13.65 27.59 -17.04
N SER A 211 -12.41 27.57 -17.55
CA SER A 211 -12.07 26.91 -18.82
C SER A 211 -12.14 25.38 -18.76
N PHE A 212 -12.27 24.79 -17.56
CA PHE A 212 -12.44 23.35 -17.32
C PHE A 212 -13.80 23.07 -16.64
N PRO A 213 -14.90 22.97 -17.40
CA PRO A 213 -16.26 23.01 -16.86
C PRO A 213 -16.59 21.94 -15.81
N ARG A 214 -16.04 20.74 -15.94
CA ARG A 214 -16.26 19.63 -14.98
C ARG A 214 -15.66 19.96 -13.61
N VAL A 215 -14.38 20.34 -13.62
CA VAL A 215 -13.63 20.71 -12.40
C VAL A 215 -14.27 21.94 -11.76
N HIS A 216 -14.58 22.97 -12.55
CA HIS A 216 -15.26 24.17 -12.05
C HIS A 216 -16.57 23.83 -11.34
N LYS A 217 -17.43 23.00 -11.95
CA LYS A 217 -18.73 22.64 -11.39
C LYS A 217 -18.62 21.90 -10.06
N ASP A 218 -17.71 20.93 -9.97
CA ASP A 218 -17.53 20.15 -8.75
C ASP A 218 -16.88 20.99 -7.63
N VAL A 219 -15.96 21.91 -7.98
CA VAL A 219 -15.38 22.89 -7.03
C VAL A 219 -16.46 23.82 -6.48
N GLU A 220 -17.34 24.36 -7.34
CA GLU A 220 -18.44 25.22 -6.89
C GLU A 220 -19.46 24.45 -6.04
N ALA A 221 -19.71 23.18 -6.32
CA ALA A 221 -20.56 22.33 -5.49
C ALA A 221 -20.00 22.18 -4.08
N LEU A 222 -18.69 21.95 -3.92
CA LEU A 222 -18.05 21.90 -2.60
C LEU A 222 -18.08 23.26 -1.90
N ARG A 223 -17.82 24.36 -2.61
CA ARG A 223 -17.89 25.73 -2.06
C ARG A 223 -19.30 26.07 -1.57
N ALA A 224 -20.33 25.66 -2.30
CA ALA A 224 -21.73 25.86 -1.93
C ALA A 224 -22.13 25.11 -0.64
N LEU A 225 -21.41 24.03 -0.29
CA LEU A 225 -21.57 23.31 0.98
C LEU A 225 -20.82 23.97 2.16
N GLY A 226 -20.10 25.07 1.92
CA GLY A 226 -19.38 25.83 2.94
C GLY A 226 -17.92 25.40 3.13
N TYR A 227 -17.40 24.49 2.30
CA TYR A 227 -15.97 24.16 2.29
C TYR A 227 -15.16 25.26 1.62
N ILE A 228 -13.93 25.48 2.07
CA ILE A 228 -13.00 26.38 1.41
C ILE A 228 -12.13 25.52 0.48
N VAL A 229 -12.29 25.72 -0.82
CA VAL A 229 -11.61 24.93 -1.86
C VAL A 229 -10.79 25.84 -2.76
N GLU A 230 -9.48 25.58 -2.84
CA GLU A 230 -8.55 26.26 -3.73
C GLU A 230 -7.92 25.28 -4.72
N VAL A 231 -7.91 25.65 -6.00
CA VAL A 231 -7.21 24.90 -7.06
C VAL A 231 -5.84 25.54 -7.27
N LEU A 232 -4.78 24.75 -7.08
CA LEU A 232 -3.42 25.22 -6.88
C LEU A 232 -2.48 24.66 -7.95
N ASP A 233 -1.57 25.52 -8.42
CA ASP A 233 -0.45 25.13 -9.26
C ASP A 233 0.66 24.55 -8.38
N ALA A 234 0.84 23.23 -8.47
CA ALA A 234 1.85 22.48 -7.74
C ALA A 234 3.10 22.20 -8.60
N SER A 235 3.28 22.90 -9.72
CA SER A 235 4.38 22.65 -10.67
C SER A 235 5.78 23.01 -10.17
N LEU A 236 5.87 23.66 -9.00
CA LEU A 236 7.12 24.19 -8.42
C LEU A 236 7.86 25.12 -9.37
N GLY A 237 7.13 26.08 -9.96
CA GLY A 237 7.64 27.04 -10.92
C GLY A 237 7.71 26.48 -12.35
N GLY A 238 6.74 25.67 -12.75
CA GLY A 238 6.61 25.13 -14.11
C GLY A 238 7.47 23.90 -14.41
N LYS A 239 8.12 23.33 -13.39
CA LYS A 239 9.03 22.19 -13.53
C LYS A 239 8.30 20.85 -13.68
N PHE A 240 7.22 20.67 -12.93
CA PHE A 240 6.51 19.40 -12.84
C PHE A 240 5.06 19.51 -13.29
N PRO A 241 4.49 18.47 -13.91
CA PRO A 241 3.11 18.49 -14.40
C PRO A 241 2.08 18.13 -13.32
N VAL A 242 2.14 18.82 -12.18
CA VAL A 242 1.38 18.49 -10.97
C VAL A 242 0.44 19.63 -10.58
N THR A 243 -0.81 19.29 -10.28
CA THR A 243 -1.79 20.18 -9.66
C THR A 243 -2.12 19.72 -8.25
N ALA A 244 -2.67 20.64 -7.44
CA ALA A 244 -3.19 20.33 -6.12
C ALA A 244 -4.55 20.98 -5.90
N ILE A 245 -5.37 20.38 -5.05
CA ILE A 245 -6.62 20.99 -4.57
C ILE A 245 -6.57 20.98 -3.04
N SER A 246 -6.56 22.17 -2.46
CA SER A 246 -6.69 22.37 -1.01
C SER A 246 -8.17 22.35 -0.64
N PHE A 247 -8.50 21.58 0.39
CA PHE A 247 -9.84 21.41 0.93
C PHE A 247 -9.80 21.65 2.44
N ILE A 248 -10.48 22.70 2.90
CA ILE A 248 -10.62 23.01 4.33
C ILE A 248 -12.08 22.83 4.73
N ASN A 249 -12.28 22.12 5.84
CA ASN A 249 -13.56 22.01 6.52
C ASN A 249 -13.54 22.86 7.80
N PRO A 250 -14.11 24.09 7.78
CA PRO A 250 -14.08 24.98 8.94
C PRO A 250 -14.81 24.42 10.18
N ASN A 251 -15.80 23.55 9.98
CA ASN A 251 -16.57 22.97 11.07
C ASN A 251 -15.78 21.88 11.81
N ALA A 252 -14.92 21.15 11.09
CA ALA A 252 -14.07 20.11 11.67
C ALA A 252 -12.66 20.64 12.04
N SER A 253 -12.30 21.84 11.61
CA SER A 253 -10.96 22.43 11.76
C SER A 253 -9.86 21.67 11.00
N THR A 254 -10.21 21.06 9.87
CA THR A 254 -9.32 20.15 9.15
C THR A 254 -8.86 20.70 7.80
N LEU A 255 -7.68 20.25 7.35
CA LEU A 255 -7.10 20.56 6.04
C LEU A 255 -6.71 19.25 5.35
N PHE A 256 -7.15 19.08 4.12
CA PHE A 256 -6.74 18.02 3.22
C PHE A 256 -6.25 18.61 1.90
N VAL A 257 -5.21 18.03 1.31
CA VAL A 257 -4.69 18.46 0.01
C VAL A 257 -4.56 17.24 -0.88
N SER A 258 -5.33 17.24 -1.96
CA SER A 258 -5.21 16.25 -3.02
C SER A 258 -4.18 16.71 -4.05
N PHE A 259 -3.48 15.75 -4.66
CA PHE A 259 -2.51 15.98 -5.73
C PHE A 259 -2.89 15.13 -6.93
N GLY A 260 -2.51 15.59 -8.12
CA GLY A 260 -2.69 14.86 -9.35
C GLY A 260 -1.66 15.31 -10.38
N ALA A 261 -1.15 14.36 -11.16
CA ALA A 261 -0.19 14.65 -12.21
C ALA A 261 -0.60 14.12 -13.58
N HIS A 262 -0.33 14.91 -14.62
CA HIS A 262 -0.40 14.52 -16.02
C HIS A 262 0.16 15.63 -16.91
N PRO A 263 0.88 15.35 -18.03
CA PRO A 263 1.34 16.39 -18.96
C PRO A 263 0.23 17.33 -19.46
N ILE A 264 -0.97 16.78 -19.69
CA ILE A 264 -2.16 17.56 -20.02
C ILE A 264 -2.79 18.14 -18.75
N LEU A 265 -2.86 19.47 -18.64
CA LEU A 265 -3.39 20.19 -17.48
C LEU A 265 -4.83 19.77 -17.10
N GLU A 266 -5.74 19.64 -18.08
CA GLU A 266 -7.12 19.18 -17.84
C GLU A 266 -7.15 17.81 -17.14
N VAL A 267 -6.34 16.86 -17.62
CA VAL A 267 -6.25 15.52 -17.04
C VAL A 267 -5.64 15.56 -15.65
N SER A 268 -4.64 16.42 -15.42
CA SER A 268 -4.04 16.62 -14.09
C SER A 268 -5.09 17.13 -13.09
N LEU A 269 -5.87 18.15 -13.46
CA LEU A 269 -6.94 18.71 -12.63
C LEU A 269 -8.08 17.70 -12.36
N GLU A 270 -8.53 16.97 -13.37
CA GLU A 270 -9.55 15.92 -13.22
C GLU A 270 -9.08 14.79 -12.29
N ARG A 271 -7.80 14.39 -12.38
CA ARG A 271 -7.20 13.39 -11.48
C ARG A 271 -7.16 13.89 -10.04
N THR A 272 -6.72 15.12 -9.82
CA THR A 272 -6.71 15.74 -8.49
C THR A 272 -8.11 15.82 -7.88
N MET A 273 -9.11 16.20 -8.69
CA MET A 273 -10.49 16.32 -8.22
C MET A 273 -11.13 14.96 -7.90
N THR A 274 -10.85 13.93 -8.72
CA THR A 274 -11.38 12.58 -8.49
C THR A 274 -10.69 11.87 -7.32
N GLU A 275 -9.40 12.13 -7.08
CA GLU A 275 -8.65 11.64 -5.92
C GLU A 275 -9.18 12.22 -4.60
N LEU A 276 -9.46 13.53 -4.57
CA LEU A 276 -10.09 14.20 -3.42
C LEU A 276 -11.36 13.48 -2.96
N MET A 277 -12.17 13.00 -3.91
CA MET A 277 -13.48 12.40 -3.63
C MET A 277 -13.49 10.87 -3.64
N GLN A 278 -12.36 10.20 -3.86
CA GLN A 278 -12.32 8.74 -3.99
C GLN A 278 -12.75 8.06 -2.69
N GLY A 279 -13.76 7.18 -2.76
CA GLY A 279 -14.25 6.42 -1.61
C GLY A 279 -15.02 7.24 -0.57
N ARG A 280 -15.06 8.57 -0.69
CA ARG A 280 -15.66 9.49 0.28
C ARG A 280 -17.11 9.85 -0.11
N SER A 281 -17.95 10.05 0.90
CA SER A 281 -19.25 10.71 0.75
C SER A 281 -19.12 12.15 1.26
N LEU A 282 -20.04 13.03 0.87
CA LEU A 282 -20.08 14.41 1.38
C LEU A 282 -20.27 14.46 2.91
N GLU A 283 -20.87 13.43 3.50
CA GLU A 283 -21.10 13.28 4.94
C GLU A 283 -19.84 12.89 5.72
N ASN A 284 -18.81 12.37 5.05
CA ASN A 284 -17.59 11.82 5.67
C ASN A 284 -16.34 12.66 5.31
N LEU A 285 -16.46 13.98 5.26
CA LEU A 285 -15.37 14.93 4.97
C LEU A 285 -14.87 15.67 6.21
N ASP A 286 -15.05 15.07 7.39
CA ASP A 286 -14.69 15.62 8.71
C ASP A 286 -13.52 14.90 9.38
N SER A 287 -13.14 13.70 8.92
CA SER A 287 -12.10 12.85 9.53
C SER A 287 -10.66 13.18 9.12
N PHE A 288 -10.42 14.38 8.58
CA PHE A 288 -9.07 14.80 8.16
C PHE A 288 -8.25 15.36 9.32
N GLU A 289 -6.94 15.53 9.13
CA GLU A 289 -6.07 16.10 10.16
C GLU A 289 -6.22 17.62 10.34
N THR A 290 -6.02 18.07 11.58
CA THR A 290 -5.85 19.51 11.88
C THR A 290 -4.42 19.94 11.50
N PRO A 291 -4.21 21.02 10.72
CA PRO A 291 -2.87 21.49 10.39
C PRO A 291 -2.12 22.04 11.61
N THR A 292 -0.79 22.09 11.54
CA THR A 292 0.08 22.50 12.66
C THR A 292 1.15 23.51 12.22
N PHE A 293 1.65 24.33 13.15
CA PHE A 293 2.86 25.14 12.92
C PHE A 293 4.15 24.35 13.19
N ASP A 294 4.04 23.19 13.84
CA ASP A 294 5.18 22.34 14.16
C ASP A 294 5.61 21.54 12.91
N MET A 295 6.56 22.11 12.17
CA MET A 295 7.09 21.47 10.98
C MET A 295 7.90 20.20 11.28
N SER A 296 8.34 19.97 12.53
CA SER A 296 9.06 18.73 12.87
C SER A 296 8.15 17.52 12.72
N ILE A 297 6.88 17.66 13.15
CA ILE A 297 5.83 16.64 12.97
C ILE A 297 5.46 16.49 11.49
N VAL A 298 5.42 17.59 10.73
CA VAL A 298 5.03 17.56 9.32
C VAL A 298 6.09 16.87 8.45
N SER A 299 7.37 17.11 8.74
CA SER A 299 8.49 16.56 7.98
C SER A 299 8.95 15.16 8.43
N ASP A 300 8.37 14.65 9.52
CA ASP A 300 8.66 13.32 10.06
C ASP A 300 8.32 12.21 9.05
N SER A 301 9.12 11.15 9.01
CA SER A 301 8.96 10.07 8.03
C SER A 301 7.60 9.38 8.18
N PHE A 302 7.15 9.10 9.40
CA PHE A 302 5.85 8.46 9.64
C PHE A 302 4.68 9.33 9.14
N ASN A 303 4.81 10.65 9.23
CA ASN A 303 3.81 11.56 8.69
C ASN A 303 3.80 11.56 7.16
N LEU A 304 4.98 11.56 6.51
CA LEU A 304 5.10 11.49 5.05
C LEU A 304 4.61 10.14 4.50
N GLU A 305 4.86 9.05 5.22
CA GLU A 305 4.33 7.72 4.92
C GLU A 305 2.81 7.68 5.05
N SER A 306 2.24 8.29 6.09
CA SER A 306 0.77 8.41 6.25
C SER A 306 0.15 9.14 5.05
N HIS A 307 0.80 10.21 4.57
CA HIS A 307 0.39 10.89 3.33
C HIS A 307 0.41 9.98 2.10
N PHE A 308 1.26 8.96 2.05
CA PHE A 308 1.26 7.98 0.97
C PHE A 308 0.14 6.92 1.14
N VAL A 309 -0.03 6.40 2.36
CA VAL A 309 -0.92 5.27 2.66
C VAL A 309 -2.39 5.65 2.51
N ASP A 310 -2.84 6.74 3.13
CA ASP A 310 -4.26 7.14 3.14
C ASP A 310 -4.49 8.64 2.86
N SER A 311 -3.42 9.39 2.60
CA SER A 311 -3.42 10.84 2.39
C SER A 311 -3.93 11.66 3.59
N ASN A 312 -3.93 11.08 4.79
CA ASN A 312 -4.42 11.73 6.00
C ASN A 312 -3.31 12.13 6.98
N GLY A 313 -2.10 12.42 6.49
CA GLY A 313 -1.05 12.98 7.32
C GLY A 313 -1.32 14.45 7.68
N LYS A 314 -0.60 14.95 8.69
CA LYS A 314 -0.63 16.36 9.09
C LYS A 314 0.03 17.25 8.05
N LEU A 315 -0.52 18.45 7.89
CA LEU A 315 -0.02 19.52 7.02
C LEU A 315 0.41 20.75 7.83
N GLY A 316 1.39 21.49 7.31
CA GLY A 316 1.86 22.72 7.92
C GLY A 316 0.95 23.91 7.62
N PHE A 317 0.68 24.78 8.60
CA PHE A 317 0.01 26.08 8.35
C PHE A 317 0.78 26.97 7.36
N SER A 318 2.08 26.74 7.19
CA SER A 318 2.91 27.36 6.16
C SER A 318 2.36 27.16 4.75
N PHE A 319 1.73 26.01 4.45
CA PHE A 319 1.06 25.74 3.17
C PHE A 319 -0.03 26.79 2.86
N LEU A 320 -0.70 27.31 3.89
CA LEU A 320 -1.77 28.30 3.79
C LEU A 320 -1.26 29.76 3.79
N SER A 321 0.06 29.98 3.72
CA SER A 321 0.64 31.33 3.71
C SER A 321 0.12 32.16 2.53
N SER A 322 -0.13 33.44 2.80
CA SER A 322 -0.45 34.44 1.76
C SER A 322 0.77 34.80 0.92
N LYS A 323 1.98 34.68 1.48
CA LYS A 323 3.24 34.77 0.74
C LYS A 323 3.52 33.42 0.10
N LYS A 324 3.32 33.33 -1.22
CA LYS A 324 3.53 32.10 -1.99
C LYS A 324 5.02 31.83 -2.20
N SER A 325 5.40 30.55 -2.12
CA SER A 325 6.77 30.07 -2.34
C SER A 325 7.17 30.12 -3.81
N PHE A 326 6.17 30.11 -4.71
CA PHE A 326 6.33 30.12 -6.16
C PHE A 326 5.38 31.13 -6.80
N GLU A 327 5.77 31.63 -7.98
CA GLU A 327 4.85 32.35 -8.87
C GLU A 327 4.00 31.33 -9.65
N LEU A 328 2.79 31.75 -10.05
CA LEU A 328 1.93 30.94 -10.91
C LEU A 328 2.65 30.72 -12.25
N ALA A 329 2.98 29.48 -12.54
CA ALA A 329 3.74 29.12 -13.72
C ALA A 329 3.35 27.70 -14.16
N PRO A 330 2.09 27.48 -14.60
CA PRO A 330 1.71 26.16 -15.09
C PRO A 330 2.65 25.74 -16.21
N TRP A 331 3.02 24.46 -16.20
CA TRP A 331 3.98 23.92 -17.14
C TRP A 331 3.46 24.01 -18.57
N ALA A 332 4.36 24.35 -19.49
CA ALA A 332 4.01 24.52 -20.90
C ALA A 332 4.22 23.21 -21.67
N TYR A 333 3.26 22.28 -21.58
CA TYR A 333 3.19 21.12 -22.47
C TYR A 333 2.27 21.43 -23.67
N ASN A 334 2.78 21.21 -24.89
CA ASN A 334 2.07 21.51 -26.15
C ASN A 334 2.07 20.34 -27.15
N GLY A 335 2.41 19.12 -26.70
CA GLY A 335 2.39 17.93 -27.53
C GLY A 335 0.97 17.47 -27.86
N GLY A 336 0.86 16.59 -28.85
CA GLY A 336 -0.44 16.12 -29.38
C GLY A 336 -0.61 14.60 -29.34
N SER A 337 0.35 13.88 -28.76
CA SER A 337 0.37 12.42 -28.74
C SER A 337 0.98 11.88 -27.44
N THR A 338 0.61 10.64 -27.09
CA THR A 338 1.17 9.89 -25.95
C THR A 338 2.70 9.77 -26.01
N LYS A 339 3.27 9.77 -27.22
CA LYS A 339 4.72 9.81 -27.42
C LYS A 339 5.34 11.15 -27.00
N ASP A 340 4.66 12.25 -27.30
CA ASP A 340 5.11 13.59 -26.90
C ASP A 340 4.99 13.75 -25.38
N GLU A 341 3.91 13.22 -24.78
CA GLU A 341 3.72 13.16 -23.32
C GLU A 341 4.87 12.42 -22.64
N HIS A 342 5.20 11.22 -23.12
CA HIS A 342 6.31 10.41 -22.60
C HIS A 342 7.66 11.13 -22.74
N THR A 343 7.92 11.73 -23.91
CA THR A 343 9.16 12.47 -24.18
C THR A 343 9.30 13.68 -23.24
N TYR A 344 8.21 14.39 -22.99
CA TYR A 344 8.19 15.52 -22.06
C TYR A 344 8.53 15.07 -20.63
N LEU A 345 7.92 14.00 -20.13
CA LEU A 345 8.19 13.48 -18.78
C LEU A 345 9.63 13.01 -18.62
N LEU A 346 10.20 12.30 -19.60
CA LEU A 346 11.61 11.93 -19.59
C LEU A 346 12.56 13.12 -19.66
N SER A 347 12.16 14.21 -20.33
CA SER A 347 12.99 15.41 -20.38
C SER A 347 13.15 16.07 -19.01
N ILE A 348 12.12 16.02 -18.16
CA ILE A 348 12.20 16.51 -16.77
C ILE A 348 13.26 15.73 -15.99
N LEU A 349 13.24 14.39 -16.10
CA LEU A 349 14.23 13.55 -15.40
C LEU A 349 15.65 13.77 -15.93
N LYS A 350 15.79 13.97 -17.23
CA LYS A 350 17.06 14.34 -17.85
C LYS A 350 17.60 15.67 -17.30
N ASP A 351 16.74 16.67 -17.16
CA ASP A 351 17.10 17.99 -16.61
C ASP A 351 17.45 17.90 -15.12
N MET A 352 16.89 16.93 -14.40
CA MET A 352 17.24 16.59 -13.02
C MET A 352 18.50 15.71 -12.90
N ASN A 353 19.09 15.28 -14.02
CA ASN A 353 20.17 14.29 -14.08
C ASN A 353 19.83 12.99 -13.32
N LYS A 354 18.61 12.48 -13.54
CA LYS A 354 18.10 11.25 -12.94
C LYS A 354 17.92 10.16 -13.99
N GLU A 355 18.34 8.95 -13.62
CA GLU A 355 18.19 7.75 -14.43
C GLU A 355 16.84 7.06 -14.15
N THR A 356 16.31 6.38 -15.15
CA THR A 356 15.08 5.58 -15.04
C THR A 356 15.34 4.13 -15.39
N TYR A 357 14.68 3.24 -14.66
CA TYR A 357 14.72 1.80 -14.91
C TYR A 357 13.31 1.29 -15.15
N LEU A 358 13.13 0.53 -16.24
CA LEU A 358 11.84 0.02 -16.69
C LEU A 358 11.81 -1.50 -16.63
N ARG A 359 10.75 -2.06 -16.05
CA ARG A 359 10.38 -3.46 -16.21
C ARG A 359 8.98 -3.54 -16.81
N GLU A 360 8.82 -4.36 -17.85
CA GLU A 360 7.56 -4.52 -18.58
C GLU A 360 6.92 -5.87 -18.24
N TYR A 361 5.58 -5.90 -18.22
CA TYR A 361 4.78 -7.08 -17.93
C TYR A 361 3.66 -7.20 -18.96
N GLU A 362 3.61 -8.31 -19.68
CA GLU A 362 2.62 -8.53 -20.75
C GLU A 362 1.90 -9.89 -20.64
N TYR A 363 2.20 -10.70 -19.61
CA TYR A 363 1.82 -12.12 -19.54
C TYR A 363 0.32 -12.38 -19.35
N LEU A 364 -0.47 -11.35 -19.03
CA LEU A 364 -1.93 -11.44 -19.01
C LEU A 364 -2.59 -10.98 -20.33
N GLY A 365 -1.81 -10.66 -21.36
CA GLY A 365 -2.33 -10.15 -22.63
C GLY A 365 -2.80 -8.69 -22.57
N PHE A 366 -2.28 -7.95 -21.59
CA PHE A 366 -2.46 -6.51 -21.42
C PHE A 366 -1.15 -5.89 -20.92
N TYR A 367 -0.88 -4.63 -21.22
CA TYR A 367 0.42 -4.02 -20.86
C TYR A 367 0.39 -3.43 -19.45
N SER A 368 1.38 -3.80 -18.64
CA SER A 368 1.75 -3.10 -17.42
C SER A 368 3.26 -2.85 -17.39
N CYS A 369 3.68 -1.87 -16.59
CA CYS A 369 5.08 -1.63 -16.32
C CYS A 369 5.32 -1.25 -14.87
N GLN A 370 6.57 -1.39 -14.43
CA GLN A 370 7.13 -0.75 -13.26
C GLN A 370 8.28 0.15 -13.71
N MET A 371 8.17 1.43 -13.41
CA MET A 371 9.23 2.40 -13.60
C MET A 371 9.75 2.85 -12.24
N ILE A 372 11.07 2.78 -12.06
CA ILE A 372 11.70 3.37 -10.89
C ILE A 372 12.70 4.45 -11.31
N VAL A 373 12.76 5.49 -10.49
CA VAL A 373 13.67 6.64 -10.58
C VAL A 373 14.32 6.78 -9.21
N PRO A 374 15.53 6.22 -9.02
CA PRO A 374 16.21 6.29 -7.73
C PRO A 374 16.46 7.73 -7.24
N SER A 375 16.31 7.92 -5.94
CA SER A 375 16.21 9.19 -5.19
C SER A 375 15.03 10.10 -5.53
N ILE A 376 13.99 9.60 -6.20
CA ILE A 376 12.80 10.37 -6.61
C ILE A 376 11.52 9.58 -6.37
N SER A 377 11.51 8.29 -6.66
CA SER A 377 10.29 7.44 -6.64
C SER A 377 10.20 6.52 -5.42
N GLU A 378 11.20 6.53 -4.54
CA GLU A 378 11.10 5.92 -3.22
C GLU A 378 9.98 6.58 -2.42
N VAL A 379 9.16 5.76 -1.78
CA VAL A 379 8.08 6.14 -0.88
C VAL A 379 8.60 6.18 0.56
N TYR A 380 9.37 5.16 0.91
CA TYR A 380 9.96 4.97 2.23
C TYR A 380 11.44 5.36 2.23
N PRO A 381 11.99 5.83 3.37
CA PRO A 381 13.40 6.14 3.48
C PRO A 381 14.25 4.88 3.28
N ILE A 382 15.45 5.07 2.72
CA ILE A 382 16.40 3.96 2.46
C ILE A 382 16.78 3.22 3.76
N ASP A 383 16.84 3.95 4.87
CA ASP A 383 17.15 3.41 6.20
C ASP A 383 16.13 2.34 6.67
N ASP A 384 14.92 2.31 6.10
CA ASP A 384 13.93 1.27 6.38
C ASP A 384 14.38 -0.11 5.89
N LEU A 385 15.32 -0.19 4.95
CA LEU A 385 15.96 -1.46 4.60
C LEU A 385 16.74 -2.08 5.77
N ILE A 386 17.09 -1.31 6.79
CA ILE A 386 17.81 -1.79 7.97
C ILE A 386 16.88 -1.79 9.19
N TYR A 387 16.21 -0.66 9.47
CA TYR A 387 15.52 -0.48 10.75
C TYR A 387 14.04 -0.87 10.73
N ASN A 388 13.38 -0.84 9.57
CA ASN A 388 11.95 -1.14 9.41
C ASN A 388 11.67 -2.17 8.32
N ASN A 389 12.63 -3.08 8.07
CA ASN A 389 12.57 -3.98 6.93
C ASN A 389 11.47 -5.02 7.11
N LYS A 390 10.65 -5.21 6.08
CA LYS A 390 9.61 -6.26 6.05
C LYS A 390 10.16 -7.66 6.31
N ASN A 391 11.40 -7.95 5.91
CA ASN A 391 11.99 -9.28 6.09
C ASN A 391 12.16 -9.69 7.56
N ASN A 392 12.08 -8.77 8.53
CA ASN A 392 12.14 -9.12 9.96
C ASN A 392 11.08 -10.15 10.35
N GLY A 393 9.85 -10.01 9.82
CA GLY A 393 8.78 -10.97 10.10
C GLY A 393 9.03 -12.37 9.52
N LYS A 394 9.92 -12.51 8.52
CA LYS A 394 10.33 -13.81 7.99
C LYS A 394 11.16 -14.61 8.99
N LEU A 395 11.95 -13.94 9.84
CA LEU A 395 12.85 -14.59 10.79
C LEU A 395 12.10 -15.47 11.80
N ILE A 396 10.93 -15.01 12.25
CA ILE A 396 10.11 -15.73 13.23
C ILE A 396 8.95 -16.52 12.61
N ARG A 397 8.73 -16.42 11.29
CA ARG A 397 7.55 -16.98 10.62
C ARG A 397 7.38 -18.48 10.87
N ASP A 398 8.45 -19.25 10.68
CA ASP A 398 8.42 -20.71 10.86
C ASP A 398 8.18 -21.08 12.32
N MET A 399 8.83 -20.36 13.25
CA MET A 399 8.62 -20.52 14.69
C MET A 399 7.17 -20.24 15.09
N VAL A 400 6.54 -19.20 14.55
CA VAL A 400 5.15 -18.86 14.88
C VAL A 400 4.19 -19.93 14.32
N LEU A 401 4.38 -20.33 13.07
CA LEU A 401 3.48 -21.29 12.41
C LEU A 401 3.61 -22.71 12.98
N ASN A 402 4.81 -23.07 13.44
CA ASN A 402 5.15 -24.40 13.93
C ASN A 402 5.64 -24.40 15.38
N PHE A 403 5.15 -23.47 16.22
CA PHE A 403 5.71 -23.22 17.57
C PHE A 403 5.79 -24.46 18.47
N LYS A 404 4.93 -25.47 18.25
CA LYS A 404 4.95 -26.76 18.97
C LYS A 404 6.18 -27.63 18.65
N ASP A 405 6.85 -27.37 17.52
CA ASP A 405 8.06 -28.09 17.10
C ASP A 405 9.35 -27.44 17.63
N TYR A 406 9.23 -26.27 18.28
CA TYR A 406 10.36 -25.50 18.82
C TYR A 406 10.37 -25.56 20.35
N ASN A 407 11.55 -25.28 20.93
CA ASN A 407 11.65 -25.05 22.37
C ASN A 407 11.01 -23.70 22.70
N PRO A 408 9.99 -23.64 23.58
CA PRO A 408 9.34 -22.38 23.97
C PRO A 408 10.31 -21.30 24.46
N GLN A 409 11.41 -21.70 25.12
CA GLN A 409 12.42 -20.77 25.60
C GLN A 409 13.15 -20.06 24.45
N ASP A 410 13.47 -20.81 23.38
CA ASP A 410 14.16 -20.27 22.21
C ASP A 410 13.22 -19.31 21.46
N ILE A 411 11.94 -19.65 21.35
CA ILE A 411 10.92 -18.75 20.77
C ILE A 411 10.86 -17.44 21.58
N MET A 412 10.78 -17.53 22.91
CA MET A 412 10.66 -16.35 23.76
C MET A 412 11.85 -15.40 23.57
N ILE A 413 13.07 -15.94 23.48
CA ILE A 413 14.29 -15.15 23.24
C ILE A 413 14.20 -14.36 21.94
N GLU A 414 13.69 -14.97 20.85
CA GLU A 414 13.58 -14.30 19.55
C GLU A 414 12.48 -13.22 19.51
N ILE A 415 11.40 -13.40 20.27
CA ILE A 415 10.24 -12.50 20.22
C ILE A 415 10.17 -11.46 21.34
N GLU A 416 10.98 -11.58 22.41
CA GLU A 416 10.89 -10.75 23.62
C GLU A 416 10.97 -9.25 23.29
N GLN A 417 11.89 -8.85 22.42
CA GLN A 417 12.17 -7.45 22.08
C GLN A 417 11.22 -6.88 21.03
N LEU A 418 10.41 -7.72 20.38
CA LEU A 418 9.46 -7.28 19.38
C LEU A 418 8.23 -6.63 20.04
N GLU A 419 7.64 -5.67 19.33
CA GLU A 419 6.51 -4.89 19.84
C GLU A 419 5.25 -5.77 20.02
N ASP A 420 4.69 -5.71 21.22
CA ASP A 420 3.51 -6.48 21.64
C ASP A 420 2.27 -6.29 20.76
N SER A 421 2.13 -5.11 20.16
CA SER A 421 0.97 -4.72 19.35
C SER A 421 1.01 -5.29 17.92
N LEU A 422 2.13 -5.90 17.50
CA LEU A 422 2.32 -6.39 16.15
C LEU A 422 1.21 -7.37 15.75
N ASN A 423 0.60 -7.08 14.60
CA ASN A 423 -0.42 -7.94 14.00
C ASN A 423 0.25 -9.13 13.33
N MET A 424 0.05 -10.35 13.84
CA MET A 424 0.84 -11.50 13.39
C MET A 424 0.59 -11.88 11.94
N GLU A 425 -0.67 -11.85 11.47
CA GLU A 425 -0.98 -12.09 10.04
C GLU A 425 -0.22 -11.15 9.11
N LYS A 426 -0.18 -9.85 9.42
CA LYS A 426 0.57 -8.86 8.62
C LYS A 426 2.08 -9.01 8.78
N TYR A 427 2.54 -9.30 9.99
CA TYR A 427 3.97 -9.33 10.30
C TYR A 427 4.64 -10.53 9.63
N ILE A 428 4.03 -11.71 9.71
CA ILE A 428 4.60 -12.94 9.12
C ILE A 428 4.03 -13.30 7.74
N GLY A 429 2.99 -12.62 7.26
CA GLY A 429 2.59 -12.65 5.84
C GLY A 429 1.71 -13.84 5.49
N VAL A 430 0.77 -14.18 6.37
CA VAL A 430 -0.22 -15.25 6.20
C VAL A 430 -1.60 -14.77 6.61
N ILE A 431 -2.67 -15.46 6.24
CA ILE A 431 -4.04 -15.12 6.72
C ILE A 431 -4.49 -16.20 7.68
N PHE A 432 -4.75 -15.85 8.94
CA PHE A 432 -5.25 -16.78 9.95
C PHE A 432 -6.78 -16.83 9.97
N GLU A 433 -7.36 -17.97 10.37
CA GLU A 433 -8.80 -18.04 10.64
C GLU A 433 -9.21 -17.07 11.76
N GLN A 434 -8.37 -17.01 12.79
CA GLN A 434 -8.47 -16.05 13.87
C GLN A 434 -7.09 -15.44 14.10
N ASN A 435 -6.92 -14.20 13.65
CA ASN A 435 -5.70 -13.45 13.85
C ASN A 435 -5.48 -13.12 15.33
N PHE A 436 -4.22 -12.93 15.70
CA PHE A 436 -3.74 -12.59 17.04
C PHE A 436 -2.58 -11.59 16.95
N ASN A 437 -2.30 -10.88 18.03
CA ASN A 437 -1.12 -10.03 18.12
C ASN A 437 0.07 -10.76 18.78
N LEU A 438 1.24 -10.12 18.78
CA LEU A 438 2.43 -10.73 19.36
C LEU A 438 2.29 -10.97 20.87
N LEU A 439 1.63 -10.08 21.61
CA LEU A 439 1.39 -10.25 23.05
C LEU A 439 0.59 -11.52 23.36
N GLU A 440 -0.44 -11.80 22.54
CA GLU A 440 -1.22 -13.03 22.63
C GLU A 440 -0.39 -14.27 22.30
N PHE A 441 0.59 -14.15 21.39
CA PHE A 441 1.56 -15.22 21.13
C PHE A 441 2.54 -15.40 22.30
N LYS A 442 3.06 -14.32 22.90
CA LYS A 442 3.90 -14.39 24.12
C LYS A 442 3.14 -15.10 25.25
N ALA A 443 1.87 -14.78 25.46
CA ALA A 443 1.02 -15.48 26.42
C ALA A 443 0.89 -16.99 26.11
N GLN A 444 0.74 -17.38 24.84
CA GLN A 444 0.79 -18.79 24.46
C GLN A 444 2.12 -19.43 24.87
N ILE A 445 3.25 -18.78 24.59
CA ILE A 445 4.58 -19.34 24.89
C ILE A 445 4.81 -19.44 26.41
N TYR A 446 4.34 -18.49 27.21
CA TYR A 446 4.35 -18.60 28.68
C TYR A 446 3.56 -19.83 29.17
N LEU A 447 2.39 -20.10 28.59
CA LEU A 447 1.65 -21.34 28.89
C LEU A 447 2.46 -22.60 28.53
N GLU A 448 3.18 -22.61 27.41
CA GLU A 448 4.05 -23.74 27.03
C GLU A 448 5.26 -23.91 27.97
N LEU A 449 5.75 -22.82 28.57
CA LEU A 449 6.82 -22.84 29.57
C LEU A 449 6.34 -23.31 30.96
N GLY A 450 5.01 -23.35 31.19
CA GLY A 450 4.43 -23.55 32.51
C GLY A 450 4.51 -22.31 33.41
N GLU A 451 4.83 -21.16 32.83
CA GLU A 451 4.86 -19.83 33.44
C GLU A 451 3.45 -19.23 33.42
N ILE A 452 2.54 -19.87 34.18
CA ILE A 452 1.11 -19.56 34.15
C ILE A 452 0.84 -18.14 34.66
N ASP A 453 1.53 -17.70 35.71
CA ASP A 453 1.32 -16.38 36.32
C ASP A 453 1.60 -15.25 35.31
N GLU A 454 2.66 -15.39 34.50
CA GLU A 454 3.05 -14.46 33.44
C GLU A 454 1.99 -14.42 32.32
N ALA A 455 1.46 -15.58 31.92
CA ALA A 455 0.36 -15.64 30.95
C ALA A 455 -0.93 -14.98 31.48
N LEU A 456 -1.25 -15.20 32.76
CA LEU A 456 -2.41 -14.61 33.42
C LEU A 456 -2.32 -13.09 33.53
N GLU A 457 -1.14 -12.55 33.83
CA GLU A 457 -0.91 -11.10 33.86
C GLU A 457 -1.25 -10.47 32.50
N ILE A 458 -0.78 -11.08 31.40
CA ILE A 458 -1.10 -10.61 30.05
C ILE A 458 -2.62 -10.67 29.80
N PHE A 459 -3.27 -11.77 30.18
CA PHE A 459 -4.70 -11.95 29.95
C PHE A 459 -5.57 -10.99 30.76
N GLU A 460 -5.15 -10.59 31.96
CA GLU A 460 -5.88 -9.66 32.82
C GLU A 460 -6.07 -8.29 32.15
N TYR A 461 -5.04 -7.81 31.47
CA TYR A 461 -5.07 -6.53 30.75
C TYR A 461 -5.50 -6.65 29.29
N SER A 462 -5.71 -7.87 28.78
CA SER A 462 -6.13 -8.11 27.40
C SER A 462 -7.60 -7.73 27.16
N GLU A 463 -7.93 -7.30 25.94
CA GLU A 463 -9.32 -7.18 25.47
C GLU A 463 -9.90 -8.52 25.01
N ASN A 464 -9.07 -9.57 24.92
CA ASN A 464 -9.48 -10.90 24.50
C ASN A 464 -10.35 -11.57 25.56
N ARG A 465 -11.61 -11.84 25.20
CA ARG A 465 -12.61 -12.44 26.11
C ARG A 465 -12.25 -13.85 26.57
N LEU A 466 -11.50 -14.62 25.78
CA LEU A 466 -11.04 -15.95 26.18
C LEU A 466 -9.92 -15.84 27.22
N GLY A 467 -8.98 -14.91 27.03
CA GLY A 467 -7.93 -14.63 28.01
C GLY A 467 -8.53 -14.24 29.37
N ARG A 468 -9.48 -13.30 29.38
CA ARG A 468 -10.19 -12.92 30.62
C ARG A 468 -10.90 -14.09 31.29
N LEU A 469 -11.49 -15.00 30.51
CA LEU A 469 -12.11 -16.21 31.06
C LEU A 469 -11.07 -17.12 31.71
N ILE A 470 -9.91 -17.30 31.10
CA ILE A 470 -8.80 -18.08 31.67
C ILE A 470 -8.38 -17.50 33.04
N VAL A 471 -8.28 -16.17 33.17
CA VAL A 471 -7.99 -15.50 34.45
C VAL A 471 -9.04 -15.80 35.51
N GLU A 472 -10.33 -15.68 35.17
CA GLU A 472 -11.39 -15.95 36.15
C GLU A 472 -11.43 -17.44 36.57
N LEU A 473 -11.09 -18.37 35.67
CA LEU A 473 -10.96 -19.79 36.01
C LEU A 473 -9.75 -20.06 36.91
N ALA A 474 -8.60 -19.43 36.66
CA ALA A 474 -7.43 -19.54 37.52
C ALA A 474 -7.71 -18.96 38.93
N ARG A 475 -8.48 -17.87 39.02
CA ARG A 475 -8.92 -17.28 40.30
C ARG A 475 -9.83 -18.20 41.11
N ILE A 476 -10.64 -19.04 40.46
CA ILE A 476 -11.45 -20.05 41.18
C ILE A 476 -10.53 -21.01 41.93
N GLU A 477 -9.43 -21.44 41.31
CA GLU A 477 -8.43 -22.30 41.94
C GLU A 477 -7.66 -21.56 43.05
N GLU A 478 -7.18 -20.33 42.78
CA GLU A 478 -6.46 -19.50 43.76
C GLU A 478 -7.29 -19.20 45.02
N LEU A 479 -8.59 -18.94 44.85
CA LEU A 479 -9.52 -18.64 45.94
C LEU A 479 -10.11 -19.91 46.59
N GLU A 480 -9.69 -21.11 46.17
CA GLU A 480 -10.19 -22.40 46.65
C GLU A 480 -11.73 -22.54 46.52
N LEU A 481 -12.31 -21.99 45.45
CA LEU A 481 -13.74 -22.06 45.16
C LEU A 481 -14.10 -23.36 44.44
N ASP A 482 -15.27 -23.93 44.74
CA ASP A 482 -15.77 -25.12 44.05
C ASP A 482 -16.34 -24.74 42.68
N PHE A 483 -15.64 -25.11 41.60
CA PHE A 483 -16.06 -24.87 40.22
C PHE A 483 -17.51 -25.32 39.96
N THR A 484 -17.97 -26.42 40.56
CA THR A 484 -19.32 -26.95 40.33
C THR A 484 -20.43 -26.01 40.82
N GLU A 485 -20.13 -25.11 41.77
CA GLU A 485 -21.06 -24.07 42.21
C GLU A 485 -21.22 -22.93 41.18
N TYR A 486 -20.21 -22.72 40.33
CA TYR A 486 -20.16 -21.62 39.36
C TYR A 486 -20.30 -22.08 37.91
N GLU A 487 -20.23 -23.38 37.62
CA GLU A 487 -20.22 -23.97 36.28
C GLU A 487 -21.35 -23.43 35.38
N GLU A 488 -22.60 -23.53 35.84
CA GLU A 488 -23.76 -23.04 35.10
C GLU A 488 -23.72 -21.52 34.87
N ALA A 489 -23.24 -20.75 35.86
CA ALA A 489 -23.11 -19.30 35.71
C ALA A 489 -22.03 -18.93 34.68
N LEU A 490 -20.87 -19.61 34.70
CA LEU A 490 -19.81 -19.45 33.72
C LEU A 490 -20.29 -19.81 32.32
N TYR A 491 -21.06 -20.90 32.16
CA TYR A 491 -21.68 -21.26 30.89
C TYR A 491 -22.67 -20.21 30.39
N HIS A 492 -23.43 -19.56 31.26
CA HIS A 492 -24.32 -18.46 30.87
C HIS A 492 -23.57 -17.20 30.43
N VAL A 493 -22.47 -16.85 31.10
CA VAL A 493 -21.70 -15.63 30.79
C VAL A 493 -20.81 -15.82 29.55
N PHE A 494 -20.14 -16.98 29.44
CA PHE A 494 -19.08 -17.20 28.46
C PHE A 494 -19.40 -18.28 27.43
N THR A 495 -20.52 -18.99 27.54
CA THR A 495 -20.87 -20.22 26.78
C THR A 495 -20.07 -21.45 27.22
N LYS A 496 -20.74 -22.61 27.20
CA LYS A 496 -20.14 -23.90 27.55
C LYS A 496 -18.90 -24.23 26.74
N GLU A 497 -18.92 -23.95 25.43
CA GLU A 497 -17.80 -24.22 24.53
C GLU A 497 -16.52 -23.49 24.96
N LYS A 498 -16.62 -22.20 25.28
CA LYS A 498 -15.45 -21.40 25.68
C LYS A 498 -14.91 -21.77 27.06
N VAL A 499 -15.79 -22.09 28.01
CA VAL A 499 -15.37 -22.52 29.35
C VAL A 499 -14.61 -23.85 29.27
N LEU A 500 -15.13 -24.82 28.51
CA LEU A 500 -14.43 -26.09 28.30
C LEU A 500 -13.10 -25.92 27.56
N LYS A 501 -13.03 -25.02 26.57
CA LYS A 501 -11.77 -24.67 25.90
C LYS A 501 -10.77 -24.04 26.87
N ALA A 502 -11.19 -23.08 27.68
CA ALA A 502 -10.32 -22.39 28.64
C ALA A 502 -9.74 -23.33 29.71
N LEU A 503 -10.56 -24.27 30.22
CA LEU A 503 -10.08 -25.32 31.13
C LEU A 503 -8.99 -26.18 30.48
N LYS A 504 -9.22 -26.64 29.24
CA LYS A 504 -8.21 -27.42 28.51
C LYS A 504 -6.94 -26.63 28.20
N ILE A 505 -7.02 -25.31 28.04
CA ILE A 505 -5.83 -24.46 27.88
C ILE A 505 -5.03 -24.44 29.19
N LEU A 506 -5.69 -24.28 30.33
CA LEU A 506 -5.04 -24.34 31.65
C LEU A 506 -4.42 -25.72 31.92
N ASP A 507 -5.08 -26.80 31.49
CA ASP A 507 -4.57 -28.17 31.60
C ASP A 507 -3.44 -28.49 30.60
N GLY A 508 -3.17 -27.61 29.62
CA GLY A 508 -2.18 -27.81 28.56
C GLY A 508 -2.62 -28.71 27.40
N ASP A 509 -3.91 -29.09 27.36
CA ASP A 509 -4.51 -29.96 26.33
C ASP A 509 -4.87 -29.21 25.03
N GLU A 510 -5.11 -27.89 25.11
CA GLU A 510 -5.43 -27.03 23.96
C GLU A 510 -4.62 -25.73 23.98
N THR A 511 -4.50 -25.07 22.83
CA THR A 511 -3.77 -23.80 22.69
C THR A 511 -4.73 -22.61 22.78
N PHE A 512 -4.25 -21.52 23.35
CA PHE A 512 -4.92 -20.22 23.38
C PHE A 512 -5.04 -19.63 21.96
N ILE A 513 -3.92 -19.60 21.21
CA ILE A 513 -3.91 -19.15 19.82
C ILE A 513 -4.24 -20.28 18.83
N ASN A 514 -4.66 -19.90 17.62
CA ASN A 514 -4.91 -20.82 16.51
C ASN A 514 -4.12 -20.38 15.28
N VAL A 515 -3.16 -21.20 14.86
CA VAL A 515 -2.31 -20.95 13.68
C VAL A 515 -2.91 -21.51 12.38
N THR A 516 -4.16 -21.98 12.41
CA THR A 516 -4.86 -22.47 11.22
C THR A 516 -5.04 -21.34 10.21
N LEU A 517 -4.59 -21.61 8.98
CA LEU A 517 -4.66 -20.65 7.88
C LEU A 517 -6.08 -20.59 7.32
N HIS A 518 -6.57 -19.37 7.14
CA HIS A 518 -7.88 -19.11 6.54
C HIS A 518 -7.90 -19.57 5.08
N GLN A 519 -9.07 -20.01 4.60
CA GLN A 519 -9.25 -20.46 3.23
C GLN A 519 -8.84 -19.40 2.19
N ASP A 520 -9.00 -18.12 2.51
CA ASP A 520 -8.58 -17.00 1.66
C ASP A 520 -7.07 -17.03 1.36
N TYR A 521 -6.22 -17.47 2.29
CA TYR A 521 -4.78 -17.61 2.03
C TYR A 521 -4.52 -18.68 0.98
N ASN A 522 -5.18 -19.83 1.11
CA ASN A 522 -5.08 -20.92 0.15
C ASN A 522 -5.65 -20.53 -1.22
N ASN A 523 -6.75 -19.78 -1.24
CA ASN A 523 -7.34 -19.26 -2.48
C ASN A 523 -6.42 -18.25 -3.17
N MET A 524 -5.77 -17.37 -2.40
CA MET A 524 -4.76 -16.42 -2.88
C MET A 524 -3.57 -17.17 -3.50
N LEU A 525 -3.03 -18.19 -2.82
CA LEU A 525 -1.95 -19.02 -3.37
C LEU A 525 -2.38 -19.76 -4.65
N ASN A 526 -3.61 -20.27 -4.70
CA ASN A 526 -4.16 -20.88 -5.90
C ASN A 526 -4.32 -19.88 -7.06
N LEU A 527 -4.68 -18.63 -6.76
CA LEU A 527 -4.70 -17.55 -7.76
C LEU A 527 -3.28 -17.28 -8.27
N TYR A 528 -2.30 -17.22 -7.37
CA TYR A 528 -0.90 -17.07 -7.72
C TYR A 528 -0.42 -18.19 -8.66
N ASP A 529 -0.78 -19.45 -8.40
CA ASP A 529 -0.43 -20.60 -9.23
C ASP A 529 -1.05 -20.52 -10.64
N LYS A 530 -2.25 -19.94 -10.77
CA LYS A 530 -2.86 -19.66 -12.08
C LYS A 530 -2.04 -18.62 -12.85
N LEU A 531 -1.57 -17.57 -12.17
CA LEU A 531 -0.71 -16.55 -12.77
C LEU A 531 0.63 -17.15 -13.19
N GLU A 532 1.24 -18.01 -12.37
CA GLU A 532 2.50 -18.68 -12.70
C GLU A 532 2.40 -19.50 -13.99
N LYS A 533 1.30 -20.24 -14.18
CA LYS A 533 1.05 -20.96 -15.43
C LYS A 533 1.02 -20.02 -16.63
N LYS A 534 0.41 -18.83 -16.51
CA LYS A 534 0.39 -17.81 -17.58
C LYS A 534 1.79 -17.24 -17.83
N LYS A 535 2.54 -16.90 -16.78
CA LYS A 535 3.93 -16.41 -16.87
C LYS A 535 4.83 -17.39 -17.63
N CYS A 536 4.69 -18.69 -17.39
CA CYS A 536 5.49 -19.72 -18.07
C CYS A 536 5.17 -19.90 -19.56
N LEU A 537 3.98 -19.50 -20.02
CA LEU A 537 3.57 -19.61 -21.43
C LEU A 537 4.15 -18.51 -22.34
N MET A 538 4.72 -17.45 -21.78
CA MET A 538 5.33 -16.33 -22.51
C MET A 538 6.82 -16.51 -22.85
N LYS A 539 7.40 -17.70 -22.62
CA LYS A 539 8.80 -17.99 -22.91
C LYS A 539 9.10 -18.20 -24.39
#